data_AF-A0A0B8QMP4-F1
#
_entry.id   AF-A0A0B8QMP4-F1
#
_cell.length_a   1.000
_cell.length_b   1.000
_cell.length_c   1.000
_cell.angle_alpha   90.00
_cell.angle_beta   90.00
_cell.angle_gamma   90.00
#
_symmetry.space_group_name_H-M   'P 1'
#
loop_
_entity.id
_entity.type
_entity.pdbx_description
1 polymer ?
#
loop_
_entity_poly.entity_id
_entity_poly.type
_entity_poly.pdbx_seq_one_letter_code
_entity_poly.pdbx_strand_id
1 'polypeptide(L)'
;MGTTMAVGGIGIGFALSPINPYTVGVAQGIAELPIFSGAGLRTALVLASLALLSYYICTRVAKMDDEAIASDSLQKELSEYTMTKRNKMTLAAFVIGLGVMLYGVFANGWYINEIAGLFLLMAIIIGALNGLDANGIVKQMMEGASGVTAGALVIGVAASIQVILDQAQIIDTIVHGLSSLIQGMPVALSAIVTSVVQGVINLFILAVRDKLW
;
A
#
# COMPACT_ATOMS: atom_id res chain seq x y z
N MET A 1 -17.60 -11.82 0.08
CA MET A 1 -16.35 -12.61 0.20
C MET A 1 -15.14 -11.97 -0.50
N GLY A 2 -15.17 -11.76 -1.82
CA GLY A 2 -14.01 -11.26 -2.60
C GLY A 2 -13.48 -9.89 -2.13
N THR A 3 -14.37 -8.94 -1.85
CA THR A 3 -13.99 -7.62 -1.32
C THR A 3 -13.28 -7.71 0.02
N THR A 4 -13.75 -8.57 0.94
CA THR A 4 -13.12 -8.78 2.25
C THR A 4 -11.73 -9.41 2.12
N MET A 5 -11.56 -10.34 1.18
CA MET A 5 -10.26 -10.94 0.87
C MET A 5 -9.28 -9.90 0.33
N ALA A 6 -9.71 -9.11 -0.65
CA ALA A 6 -8.87 -8.10 -1.30
C ALA A 6 -8.52 -6.95 -0.35
N VAL A 7 -9.52 -6.30 0.25
CA VAL A 7 -9.33 -5.14 1.13
C VAL A 7 -8.62 -5.55 2.42
N GLY A 8 -9.01 -6.68 3.02
CA GLY A 8 -8.37 -7.19 4.23
C GLY A 8 -6.91 -7.59 4.00
N GLY A 9 -6.62 -8.26 2.88
CA GLY A 9 -5.26 -8.63 2.51
C GLY A 9 -4.37 -7.41 2.26
N ILE A 10 -4.85 -6.40 1.53
CA ILE A 10 -4.13 -5.15 1.30
C ILE A 10 -3.87 -4.42 2.62
N GLY A 11 -4.88 -4.31 3.49
CA GLY A 11 -4.76 -3.63 4.78
C GLY A 11 -3.72 -4.28 5.71
N ILE A 12 -3.78 -5.61 5.89
CA ILE A 12 -2.81 -6.35 6.69
C ILE A 12 -1.42 -6.28 6.07
N GLY A 13 -1.34 -6.46 4.74
CA GLY A 13 -0.10 -6.42 3.99
C GLY A 13 0.59 -5.06 4.09
N PHE A 14 -0.15 -3.96 4.06
CA PHE A 14 0.41 -2.62 4.21
C PHE A 14 0.83 -2.31 5.65
N ALA A 15 -0.01 -2.64 6.63
CA ALA A 15 0.20 -2.30 8.04
C ALA A 15 1.35 -3.08 8.69
N LEU A 16 1.50 -4.36 8.35
CA LEU A 16 2.46 -5.25 9.00
C LEU A 16 3.66 -5.59 8.11
N SER A 17 3.77 -5.01 6.91
CA SER A 17 4.81 -5.35 5.94
C SER A 17 6.22 -5.30 6.55
N PRO A 18 6.99 -6.40 6.51
CA PRO A 18 8.38 -6.38 6.95
C PRO A 18 9.30 -5.62 5.98
N ILE A 19 8.85 -5.40 4.74
CA ILE A 19 9.71 -5.02 3.61
C ILE A 19 9.22 -3.74 2.90
N ASN A 20 8.29 -3.00 3.50
CA ASN A 20 7.75 -1.80 2.87
C ASN A 20 8.75 -0.62 2.96
N PRO A 21 9.32 -0.16 1.82
CA PRO A 21 10.29 0.93 1.82
C PRO A 21 9.67 2.28 2.21
N TYR A 22 8.36 2.47 1.93
CA TYR A 22 7.66 3.72 2.19
C TYR A 22 7.27 3.90 3.65
N THR A 23 6.98 2.80 4.36
CA THR A 23 6.61 2.87 5.77
C THR A 23 7.77 2.53 6.68
N VAL A 24 8.27 1.29 6.59
CA VAL A 24 9.35 0.79 7.45
C VAL A 24 10.69 1.41 7.07
N GLY A 25 10.98 1.52 5.78
CA GLY A 25 12.23 2.13 5.28
C GLY A 25 12.39 3.59 5.71
N VAL A 26 11.37 4.43 5.46
CA VAL A 26 11.37 5.84 5.87
C VAL A 26 11.42 5.97 7.40
N ALA A 27 10.62 5.20 8.15
CA ALA A 27 10.59 5.29 9.61
C ALA A 27 11.92 4.84 10.25
N GLN A 28 12.55 3.79 9.73
CA GLN A 28 13.86 3.33 10.21
C GLN A 28 14.97 4.31 9.88
N GLY A 29 14.91 4.94 8.70
CA GLY A 29 15.82 6.03 8.33
C GLY A 29 15.73 7.22 9.30
N ILE A 30 14.53 7.64 9.67
CA ILE A 30 14.31 8.72 10.65
C ILE A 30 14.78 8.30 12.05
N ALA A 31 14.59 7.04 12.43
CA ALA A 31 14.99 6.50 13.72
C ALA A 31 16.48 6.09 13.79
N GLU A 32 17.26 6.31 12.72
CA GLU A 32 18.65 5.89 12.59
C GLU A 32 18.89 4.39 12.87
N LEU A 33 17.88 3.55 12.64
CA LEU A 33 17.96 2.11 12.84
C LEU A 33 18.40 1.41 11.55
N PRO A 34 19.13 0.29 11.64
CA PRO A 34 19.44 -0.53 10.48
C PRO A 34 18.16 -0.91 9.74
N ILE A 35 18.15 -0.68 8.42
CA ILE A 35 17.03 -1.05 7.56
C ILE A 35 16.78 -2.56 7.73
N PHE A 36 15.53 -2.94 7.95
CA PHE A 36 15.05 -4.29 8.29
C PHE A 36 15.32 -4.80 9.71
N SER A 37 15.76 -3.94 10.65
CA SER A 37 15.80 -4.31 12.07
C SER A 37 14.41 -4.75 12.55
N GLY A 38 14.28 -6.01 12.98
CA GLY A 38 13.00 -6.61 13.40
C GLY A 38 12.13 -7.19 12.27
N ALA A 39 12.68 -7.43 11.07
CA ALA A 39 11.95 -8.04 9.96
C ALA A 39 11.38 -9.42 10.31
N GLY A 40 12.10 -10.26 11.06
CA GLY A 40 11.62 -11.59 11.46
C GLY A 40 10.32 -11.56 12.28
N LEU A 41 10.23 -10.66 13.26
CA LEU A 41 9.02 -10.46 14.05
C LEU A 41 7.87 -9.94 13.19
N ARG A 42 8.12 -8.96 12.31
CA ARG A 42 7.11 -8.42 11.40
C ARG A 42 6.59 -9.49 10.44
N THR A 43 7.45 -10.33 9.89
CA THR A 43 7.06 -11.47 9.05
C THR A 43 6.16 -12.45 9.81
N ALA A 44 6.52 -12.81 11.05
CA ALA A 44 5.69 -13.68 11.88
C ALA A 44 4.31 -13.07 12.16
N LEU A 45 4.24 -11.76 12.45
CA LEU A 45 2.99 -11.04 12.67
C LEU A 45 2.12 -10.98 11.41
N VAL A 46 2.69 -10.68 10.23
CA VAL A 46 1.97 -10.71 8.95
C VAL A 46 1.35 -12.08 8.71
N LEU A 47 2.14 -13.14 8.87
CA LEU A 47 1.67 -14.50 8.63
C LEU A 47 0.57 -14.89 9.63
N ALA A 48 0.71 -14.54 10.90
CA ALA A 48 -0.31 -14.78 11.91
C ALA A 48 -1.60 -14.01 11.62
N SER A 49 -1.51 -12.72 11.25
CA SER A 49 -2.67 -11.90 10.92
C SER A 49 -3.36 -12.35 9.62
N LEU A 50 -2.60 -12.74 8.60
CA LEU A 50 -3.14 -13.33 7.37
C LEU A 50 -3.82 -14.68 7.64
N ALA A 51 -3.22 -15.52 8.48
CA ALA A 51 -3.82 -16.80 8.88
C ALA A 51 -5.13 -16.58 9.66
N LEU A 52 -5.16 -15.60 10.56
CA LEU A 52 -6.36 -15.25 11.33
C LEU A 52 -7.44 -14.64 10.44
N LEU A 53 -7.08 -13.79 9.49
CA LEU A 53 -8.01 -13.27 8.47
C LEU A 53 -8.56 -14.40 7.60
N SER A 54 -7.71 -15.31 7.13
CA SER A 54 -8.11 -16.49 6.35
C SER A 54 -9.06 -17.37 7.16
N TYR A 55 -8.74 -17.63 8.43
CA TYR A 55 -9.62 -18.36 9.34
C TYR A 55 -10.98 -17.66 9.53
N TYR A 56 -11.00 -16.35 9.74
CA TYR A 56 -12.23 -15.57 9.86
C TYR A 56 -13.08 -15.64 8.57
N ILE A 57 -12.45 -15.53 7.41
CA ILE A 57 -13.14 -15.63 6.12
C ILE A 57 -13.75 -17.02 5.95
N CYS A 58 -13.00 -18.10 6.20
CA CYS A 58 -13.50 -19.47 6.05
C CYS A 58 -14.58 -19.84 7.08
N THR A 59 -14.55 -19.27 8.28
CA THR A 59 -15.47 -19.65 9.36
C THR A 59 -16.73 -18.78 9.44
N ARG A 60 -16.63 -17.50 9.06
CA ARG A 60 -17.75 -16.54 9.13
C ARG A 60 -18.20 -16.11 7.76
N VAL A 61 -17.32 -15.51 6.96
CA VAL A 61 -17.71 -14.88 5.69
C VAL A 61 -18.15 -15.90 4.65
N ALA A 62 -17.55 -17.09 4.61
CA ALA A 62 -17.92 -18.18 3.70
C ALA A 62 -19.21 -18.91 4.10
N LYS A 63 -19.69 -18.68 5.33
CA LYS A 63 -20.94 -19.27 5.85
C LYS A 63 -22.07 -18.24 5.95
N MET A 64 -21.81 -17.00 5.56
CA MET A 64 -22.85 -15.97 5.45
C MET A 64 -23.60 -16.24 4.14
N ASP A 65 -24.91 -16.46 4.28
CA ASP A 65 -25.82 -16.61 3.14
C ASP A 65 -26.09 -15.21 2.60
N ASP A 66 -25.23 -14.77 1.70
CA ASP A 66 -25.26 -13.43 1.14
C ASP A 66 -25.95 -13.52 -0.22
N GLU A 67 -27.28 -13.39 -0.24
CA GLU A 67 -28.12 -13.37 -1.45
C GLU A 67 -27.64 -12.32 -2.49
N ALA A 68 -26.87 -11.32 -2.04
CA ALA A 68 -26.23 -10.32 -2.89
C ALA A 68 -25.10 -10.85 -3.79
N ILE A 69 -24.61 -12.08 -3.58
CA ILE A 69 -23.53 -12.71 -4.38
C ILE A 69 -24.07 -13.45 -5.61
N ALA A 70 -25.38 -13.69 -5.70
CA ALA A 70 -25.97 -14.41 -6.83
C ALA A 70 -25.97 -13.62 -8.16
N SER A 71 -25.67 -12.32 -8.15
CA SER A 71 -25.72 -11.46 -9.33
C SER A 71 -24.38 -11.23 -10.04
N ASP A 72 -23.26 -11.69 -9.48
CA ASP A 72 -21.92 -11.55 -10.09
C ASP A 72 -21.32 -12.94 -10.37
N SER A 73 -22.14 -13.81 -10.95
CA SER A 73 -21.67 -15.06 -11.52
C SER A 73 -20.64 -14.75 -12.61
N LEU A 74 -19.55 -15.53 -12.64
CA LEU A 74 -18.51 -15.40 -13.67
C LEU A 74 -19.19 -15.29 -15.04
N GLN A 75 -18.83 -14.28 -15.82
CA GLN A 75 -19.43 -14.02 -17.15
C GLN A 75 -19.28 -15.22 -18.11
N LYS A 76 -18.39 -16.18 -17.78
CA LYS A 76 -18.16 -17.46 -18.47
C LYS A 76 -17.82 -18.56 -17.47
N GLU A 77 -18.06 -19.83 -17.83
CA GLU A 77 -17.54 -20.95 -17.05
C GLU A 77 -16.01 -20.90 -16.94
N LEU A 78 -15.47 -21.35 -15.79
CA LEU A 78 -14.03 -21.37 -15.51
C LEU A 78 -13.22 -22.15 -16.57
N SER A 79 -13.88 -23.10 -17.25
CA SER A 79 -13.36 -23.93 -18.34
C SER A 79 -13.07 -23.16 -19.64
N GLU A 80 -13.72 -22.01 -19.86
CA GLU A 80 -13.55 -21.20 -21.07
C GLU A 80 -12.43 -20.16 -20.97
N TYR A 81 -11.90 -19.92 -19.76
CA TYR A 81 -10.79 -19.00 -19.56
C TYR A 81 -9.48 -19.64 -20.01
N THR A 82 -9.02 -19.29 -21.20
CA THR A 82 -7.74 -19.75 -21.74
C THR A 82 -6.67 -18.66 -21.64
N MET A 83 -5.46 -19.03 -21.17
CA MET A 83 -4.33 -18.11 -21.16
C MET A 83 -3.59 -18.10 -22.50
N THR A 84 -3.89 -17.07 -23.29
CA THR A 84 -3.16 -16.76 -24.52
C THR A 84 -1.69 -16.47 -24.25
N LYS A 85 -0.82 -16.74 -25.24
CA LYS A 85 0.61 -16.42 -25.16
C LYS A 85 0.87 -14.94 -24.81
N ARG A 86 0.03 -14.01 -25.30
CA ARG A 86 0.08 -12.57 -24.96
C ARG A 86 -0.17 -12.28 -23.47
N ASN A 87 -1.11 -12.98 -22.85
CA ASN A 87 -1.40 -12.84 -21.42
C ASN A 87 -0.22 -13.33 -20.58
N LYS A 88 0.41 -14.45 -20.98
CA LYS A 88 1.62 -14.95 -20.32
C LYS A 88 2.80 -13.98 -20.45
N MET A 89 3.00 -13.37 -21.62
CA MET A 89 4.02 -12.34 -21.81
C MET A 89 3.74 -11.08 -20.98
N THR A 90 2.49 -10.65 -20.89
CA THR A 90 2.07 -9.52 -20.06
C THR A 90 2.34 -9.80 -18.58
N LEU A 91 1.96 -10.99 -18.11
CA LEU A 91 2.21 -11.43 -16.75
C LEU A 91 3.72 -11.49 -16.46
N ALA A 92 4.52 -12.03 -17.39
CA ALA A 92 5.97 -12.07 -17.25
C ALA A 92 6.57 -10.67 -17.18
N ALA A 93 6.17 -9.74 -18.06
CA ALA A 93 6.63 -8.36 -18.03
C ALA A 93 6.28 -7.66 -16.71
N PHE A 94 5.09 -7.90 -16.18
CA PHE A 94 4.66 -7.37 -14.89
C PHE A 94 5.48 -7.94 -13.73
N VAL A 95 5.69 -9.26 -13.68
CA VAL A 95 6.49 -9.92 -12.63
C VAL A 95 7.95 -9.49 -12.69
N ILE A 96 8.53 -9.38 -13.89
CA ILE A 96 9.90 -8.87 -14.08
C ILE A 96 9.99 -7.43 -13.58
N GLY A 97 9.03 -6.59 -13.95
CA GLY A 97 9.01 -5.20 -13.50
C GLY A 97 8.85 -5.04 -11.99
N LEU A 98 8.05 -5.90 -11.34
CA LEU A 98 8.02 -6.00 -9.88
C LEU A 98 9.40 -6.38 -9.31
N GLY A 99 10.09 -7.35 -9.91
CA GLY A 99 11.44 -7.74 -9.49
C GLY A 99 12.46 -6.60 -9.62
N VAL A 100 12.42 -5.87 -10.75
CA VAL A 100 13.27 -4.70 -11.00
C VAL A 100 12.97 -3.59 -9.99
N MET A 101 11.70 -3.36 -9.66
CA MET A 101 11.30 -2.40 -8.64
C MET A 101 11.88 -2.75 -7.28
N LEU A 102 11.69 -3.99 -6.82
CA LEU A 102 12.21 -4.43 -5.52
C LEU A 102 13.74 -4.30 -5.47
N TYR A 103 14.44 -4.71 -6.54
CA TYR A 103 15.88 -4.53 -6.65
C TYR A 103 16.28 -3.05 -6.62
N GLY A 104 15.60 -2.20 -7.39
CA GLY A 104 15.87 -0.77 -7.44
C GLY A 104 15.69 -0.08 -6.09
N VAL A 105 14.64 -0.46 -5.36
CA VAL A 105 14.38 0.03 -4.00
C VAL A 105 15.49 -0.39 -3.03
N PHE A 106 15.86 -1.68 -2.98
CA PHE A 106 16.79 -2.18 -1.96
C PHE A 106 18.26 -1.94 -2.27
N ALA A 107 18.66 -2.02 -3.54
CA ALA A 107 20.06 -1.89 -3.94
C ALA A 107 20.42 -0.45 -4.33
N ASN A 108 19.52 0.25 -5.03
CA ASN A 108 19.79 1.58 -5.60
C ASN A 108 19.08 2.72 -4.86
N GLY A 109 18.29 2.42 -3.82
CA GLY A 109 17.57 3.43 -3.04
C GLY A 109 16.49 4.18 -3.83
N TRP A 110 15.90 3.54 -4.86
CA TRP A 110 14.85 4.15 -5.67
C TRP A 110 13.66 4.57 -4.82
N TYR A 111 13.15 5.78 -5.07
CA TYR A 111 12.00 6.33 -4.37
C TYR A 111 10.86 6.57 -5.36
N ILE A 112 9.92 7.45 -4.99
CA ILE A 112 8.67 7.68 -5.73
C ILE A 112 8.90 8.01 -7.22
N ASN A 113 9.90 8.83 -7.56
CA ASN A 113 10.13 9.27 -8.93
C ASN A 113 10.59 8.13 -9.84
N GLU A 114 11.58 7.35 -9.40
CA GLU A 114 12.12 6.22 -10.16
C GLU A 114 11.09 5.11 -10.29
N ILE A 115 10.33 4.85 -9.22
CA ILE A 115 9.27 3.84 -9.21
C ILE A 115 8.13 4.25 -10.15
N ALA A 116 7.70 5.52 -10.13
CA ALA A 116 6.70 6.04 -11.06
C ALA A 116 7.18 5.92 -12.53
N GLY A 117 8.45 6.25 -12.80
CA GLY A 117 9.05 6.08 -14.13
C GLY A 117 9.07 4.61 -14.59
N LEU A 118 9.39 3.68 -13.70
CA LEU A 118 9.34 2.25 -13.98
C LEU A 118 7.92 1.78 -14.30
N PHE A 119 6.91 2.20 -13.52
CA PHE A 119 5.52 1.86 -13.77
C PHE A 119 5.00 2.44 -15.10
N LEU A 120 5.40 3.66 -15.45
CA LEU A 120 5.10 4.25 -16.75
C LEU A 120 5.72 3.43 -17.89
N LEU A 121 7.00 3.05 -17.76
CA LEU A 121 7.69 2.23 -18.75
C LEU A 121 7.06 0.83 -18.87
N MET A 122 6.66 0.22 -17.76
CA MET A 122 5.91 -1.04 -17.77
C MET A 122 4.57 -0.90 -18.49
N ALA A 123 3.81 0.18 -18.26
CA ALA A 123 2.54 0.42 -18.93
C ALA A 123 2.73 0.51 -20.46
N ILE A 124 3.79 1.17 -20.92
CA ILE A 124 4.13 1.26 -22.35
C ILE A 124 4.51 -0.13 -22.90
N ILE A 125 5.39 -0.88 -22.22
CA ILE A 125 5.81 -2.22 -22.66
C ILE A 125 4.63 -3.18 -22.72
N ILE A 126 3.81 -3.23 -21.68
CA ILE A 126 2.63 -4.10 -21.61
C ILE A 126 1.61 -3.71 -22.69
N GLY A 127 1.38 -2.41 -22.90
CA GLY A 127 0.52 -1.93 -23.98
C GLY A 127 1.00 -2.38 -25.36
N ALA A 128 2.30 -2.21 -25.63
CA ALA A 128 2.91 -2.66 -26.89
C ALA A 128 2.85 -4.19 -27.07
N LEU A 129 3.10 -4.98 -26.02
CA LEU A 129 3.00 -6.45 -26.05
C LEU A 129 1.58 -6.96 -26.37
N ASN A 130 0.56 -6.19 -25.99
CA ASN A 130 -0.84 -6.49 -26.29
C ASN A 130 -1.28 -5.97 -27.67
N GLY A 131 -0.40 -5.27 -28.40
CA GLY A 131 -0.67 -4.74 -29.73
C GLY A 131 -1.47 -3.44 -29.72
N LEU A 132 -1.43 -2.69 -28.63
CA LEU A 132 -1.97 -1.34 -28.59
C LEU A 132 -1.04 -0.39 -29.36
N ASP A 133 -1.63 0.49 -30.16
CA ASP A 133 -0.93 1.63 -30.75
C ASP A 133 -0.68 2.71 -29.69
N ALA A 134 0.13 3.72 -30.00
CA ALA A 134 0.48 4.78 -29.04
C ALA A 134 -0.77 5.48 -28.48
N ASN A 135 -1.78 5.72 -29.32
CA ASN A 135 -3.04 6.32 -28.89
C ASN A 135 -3.83 5.39 -27.97
N GLY A 136 -3.87 4.08 -28.26
CA GLY A 136 -4.48 3.08 -27.40
C GLY A 136 -3.83 3.01 -26.02
N ILE A 137 -2.49 3.07 -25.95
CA ILE A 137 -1.76 3.10 -24.66
C ILE A 137 -2.13 4.35 -23.86
N VAL A 138 -2.09 5.53 -24.48
CA VAL A 138 -2.46 6.79 -23.81
C VAL A 138 -3.91 6.76 -23.35
N LYS A 139 -4.83 6.25 -24.17
CA LYS A 139 -6.25 6.14 -23.80
C LYS A 139 -6.43 5.27 -22.55
N GLN A 140 -5.81 4.10 -22.50
CA GLN A 140 -5.88 3.20 -21.34
C GLN A 140 -5.24 3.81 -20.09
N MET A 141 -4.14 4.55 -20.26
CA MET A 141 -3.50 5.28 -19.15
C MET A 141 -4.42 6.39 -18.61
N MET A 142 -5.08 7.15 -19.48
CA MET A 142 -6.04 8.18 -19.10
C MET A 142 -7.27 7.60 -18.41
N GLU A 143 -7.77 6.46 -18.89
CA GLU A 143 -8.90 5.75 -18.28
C GLU A 143 -8.54 5.26 -16.88
N GLY A 144 -7.36 4.66 -16.71
CA GLY A 144 -6.83 4.27 -15.39
C GLY A 144 -6.63 5.46 -14.46
N ALA A 145 -6.04 6.55 -14.95
CA ALA A 145 -5.86 7.78 -14.18
C ALA A 145 -7.21 8.36 -13.73
N SER A 146 -8.19 8.43 -14.64
CA SER A 146 -9.52 8.95 -14.34
C SER A 146 -10.23 8.16 -13.24
N GLY A 147 -10.04 6.84 -13.18
CA GLY A 147 -10.62 6.00 -12.14
C GLY A 147 -10.10 6.31 -10.72
N VAL A 148 -8.90 6.87 -10.61
CA VAL A 148 -8.28 7.21 -9.31
C VAL A 148 -8.30 8.71 -9.00
N THR A 149 -8.61 9.57 -9.98
CA THR A 149 -8.60 11.04 -9.83
C THR A 149 -9.42 11.54 -8.65
N ALA A 150 -10.63 10.99 -8.44
CA ALA A 150 -11.48 11.42 -7.33
C ALA A 150 -10.79 11.16 -5.97
N GLY A 151 -10.18 9.99 -5.80
CA GLY A 151 -9.40 9.67 -4.60
C GLY A 151 -8.16 10.54 -4.47
N ALA A 152 -7.43 10.77 -5.57
CA ALA A 152 -6.25 11.62 -5.59
C ALA A 152 -6.56 13.08 -5.20
N LEU A 153 -7.70 13.62 -5.64
CA LEU A 153 -8.16 14.97 -5.25
C LEU A 153 -8.48 15.05 -3.76
N VAL A 154 -9.17 14.05 -3.20
CA VAL A 154 -9.46 13.99 -1.76
C VAL A 154 -8.16 13.92 -0.95
N ILE A 155 -7.21 13.08 -1.39
CA ILE A 155 -5.88 12.98 -0.77
C ILE A 155 -5.12 14.31 -0.88
N GLY A 156 -5.20 15.00 -2.02
CA GLY A 156 -4.57 16.31 -2.21
C GLY A 156 -5.12 17.38 -1.27
N VAL A 157 -6.44 17.42 -1.05
CA VAL A 157 -7.06 18.31 -0.06
C VAL A 157 -6.62 17.94 1.35
N ALA A 158 -6.59 16.66 1.70
CA ALA A 158 -6.10 16.21 3.00
C ALA A 158 -4.62 16.61 3.24
N ALA A 159 -3.77 16.46 2.23
CA ALA A 159 -2.38 16.88 2.27
C ALA A 159 -2.24 18.40 2.46
N SER A 160 -3.14 19.20 1.87
CA SER A 160 -3.11 20.65 2.05
C SER A 160 -3.36 21.08 3.50
N ILE A 161 -4.22 20.36 4.24
CA ILE A 161 -4.46 20.63 5.67
C ILE A 161 -3.19 20.36 6.47
N GLN A 162 -2.49 19.26 6.18
CA GLN A 162 -1.22 18.95 6.82
C GLN A 162 -0.19 20.07 6.58
N VAL A 163 -0.05 20.54 5.33
CA VAL A 163 0.88 21.63 5.00
C VAL A 163 0.56 22.91 5.79
N ILE A 164 -0.72 23.23 5.97
CA ILE A 164 -1.14 24.39 6.79
C ILE A 164 -0.79 24.19 8.27
N LEU A 165 -1.05 23.00 8.83
CA LEU A 165 -0.73 22.69 10.23
C LEU A 165 0.78 22.73 10.51
N ASP A 166 1.58 22.32 9.53
CA ASP A 166 3.04 22.36 9.56
C ASP A 166 3.56 23.81 9.55
N GLN A 167 3.09 24.61 8.58
CA GLN A 167 3.43 26.03 8.47
C GLN A 167 2.97 26.85 9.68
N ALA A 168 1.86 26.46 10.31
CA ALA A 168 1.34 27.08 11.53
C ALA A 168 2.05 26.59 12.81
N GLN A 169 3.03 25.68 12.72
CA GLN A 169 3.76 25.09 13.86
C GLN A 169 2.85 24.39 14.89
N ILE A 170 1.68 23.93 14.43
CA ILE A 170 0.71 23.20 15.27
C ILE A 170 1.14 21.75 15.44
N ILE A 171 1.73 21.14 14.40
CA ILE A 171 2.22 19.75 14.44
C ILE A 171 3.20 19.56 15.60
N ASP A 172 4.19 20.45 15.74
CA ASP A 172 5.19 20.36 16.80
C ASP A 172 4.57 20.46 18.20
N THR A 173 3.56 21.32 18.37
CA THR A 173 2.84 21.46 19.64
C THR A 173 2.06 20.19 19.99
N ILE A 174 1.38 19.59 19.01
CA ILE A 174 0.65 18.32 19.18
C ILE A 174 1.63 17.19 19.51
N VAL A 175 2.73 17.07 18.77
CA VAL A 175 3.77 16.05 18.98
C VAL A 175 4.41 16.21 20.36
N HIS A 176 4.72 17.43 20.78
CA HIS A 176 5.30 17.70 22.10
C HIS A 176 4.32 17.33 23.23
N GLY A 177 3.04 17.69 23.09
CA GLY A 177 1.99 17.33 24.05
C GLY A 177 1.76 15.83 24.15
N LEU A 178 1.82 15.10 23.03
CA LEU A 178 1.70 13.64 23.03
C LEU A 178 2.97 12.95 23.55
N SER A 179 4.14 13.55 23.31
CA SER A 179 5.43 13.02 23.80
C SER A 179 5.55 13.11 25.31
N SER A 180 5.02 14.16 25.94
CA SER A 180 5.04 14.31 27.40
C SER A 180 4.17 13.27 28.12
N LEU A 181 3.12 12.75 27.47
CA LEU A 181 2.30 11.64 27.99
C LEU A 181 3.02 10.29 28.00
N ILE A 182 4.07 10.14 27.19
CA ILE A 182 4.83 8.90 27.03
C ILE A 182 6.09 8.90 27.90
N GLN A 183 6.57 10.08 28.31
CA GLN A 183 7.76 10.22 29.16
C GLN A 183 7.59 9.53 30.52
N GLY A 184 8.55 8.67 30.87
CA GLY A 184 8.57 7.95 32.15
C GLY A 184 7.84 6.60 32.15
N MET A 185 7.23 6.19 31.03
CA MET A 185 6.59 4.87 30.94
C MET A 185 7.60 3.73 30.71
N PRO A 186 7.33 2.51 31.22
CA PRO A 186 8.07 1.32 30.85
C PRO A 186 8.01 1.07 29.33
N VAL A 187 9.11 0.59 28.74
CA VAL A 187 9.28 0.43 27.28
C VAL A 187 8.13 -0.34 26.61
N ALA A 188 7.65 -1.42 27.24
CA ALA A 188 6.54 -2.22 26.69
C ALA A 188 5.21 -1.46 26.62
N LEU A 189 4.92 -0.64 27.64
CA LEU A 189 3.70 0.18 27.68
C LEU A 189 3.83 1.38 26.74
N SER A 190 5.00 2.00 26.69
CA SER A 190 5.31 3.08 25.75
C SER A 190 5.09 2.64 24.31
N ALA A 191 5.51 1.45 23.90
CA ALA A 191 5.30 0.97 22.53
C ALA A 191 3.82 0.88 22.13
N ILE A 192 2.95 0.44 23.06
CA ILE A 192 1.49 0.37 22.83
C ILE A 192 0.91 1.78 22.73
N VAL A 193 1.24 2.66 23.67
CA VAL A 193 0.75 4.05 23.68
C VAL A 193 1.22 4.82 22.45
N THR A 194 2.49 4.69 22.07
CA THR A 194 3.04 5.27 20.84
C THR A 194 2.32 4.76 19.60
N SER A 195 1.91 3.49 19.56
CA SER A 195 1.13 2.95 18.44
C SER A 195 -0.27 3.57 18.34
N VAL A 196 -0.94 3.79 19.48
CA VAL A 196 -2.25 4.47 19.55
C VAL A 196 -2.11 5.95 19.15
N VAL A 197 -1.11 6.62 19.70
CA VAL A 197 -0.75 8.01 19.37
C VAL A 197 -0.45 8.15 17.87
N GLN A 198 0.31 7.23 17.29
CA GLN A 198 0.56 7.20 15.85
C GLN A 198 -0.74 7.00 15.05
N GLY A 199 -1.70 6.22 15.54
CA GLY A 199 -3.02 6.06 14.93
C GLY A 199 -3.82 7.37 14.93
N VAL A 200 -3.81 8.10 16.05
CA VAL A 200 -4.44 9.42 16.16
C VAL A 200 -3.75 10.44 15.26
N ILE A 201 -2.41 10.46 15.25
CA ILE A 201 -1.62 11.29 14.35
C ILE A 201 -1.98 10.98 12.90
N ASN A 202 -2.01 9.72 12.48
CA ASN A 202 -2.37 9.34 11.11
C ASN A 202 -3.80 9.76 10.70
N LEU A 203 -4.70 9.94 11.67
CA LEU A 203 -6.08 10.38 11.42
C LEU A 203 -6.16 11.89 11.12
N PHE A 204 -5.35 12.70 11.79
CA PHE A 204 -5.31 14.16 11.62
C PHE A 204 -4.23 14.64 10.63
N ILE A 205 -3.12 13.91 10.58
CA ILE A 205 -1.96 14.11 9.72
C ILE A 205 -1.96 12.91 8.76
N LEU A 206 -2.80 13.01 7.72
CA LEU A 206 -2.80 12.03 6.64
C LEU A 206 -1.47 12.13 5.92
N ALA A 207 -0.71 11.02 5.92
CA ALA A 207 0.67 10.94 5.49
C ALA A 207 0.89 11.40 4.03
N VAL A 208 1.15 12.69 3.85
CA VAL A 208 2.03 13.20 2.79
C VAL A 208 3.21 13.84 3.50
N ARG A 209 4.10 12.99 4.01
CA ARG A 209 5.43 13.41 4.46
C ARG A 209 6.43 13.12 3.36
N ASP A 210 6.26 13.81 2.23
CA ASP A 210 7.29 13.87 1.20
C ASP A 210 8.20 15.05 1.49
N LYS A 211 9.40 14.73 2.00
CA LYS A 211 10.61 15.56 1.92
C LYS A 211 10.46 17.03 2.35
N LEU A 212 10.53 17.26 3.65
CA LEU A 212 11.22 18.44 4.19
C LEU A 212 12.27 17.92 5.16
N TRP A 213 13.37 17.40 4.59
CA TRP A 213 14.80 17.48 4.96
C TRP A 213 15.56 16.63 3.93
#